data_AF-N1UJV4-F1
#
_entry.id   AF-N1UJV4-F1
#
_cell.length_a   1.000
_cell.length_b   1.000
_cell.length_c   1.000
_cell.angle_alpha   90.00
_cell.angle_beta   90.00
_cell.angle_gamma   90.00
#
_symmetry.space_group_name_H-M   'P 1'
#
loop_
_entity.id
_entity.type
_entity.pdbx_description
1 polymer ?
#
loop_
_entity_poly.entity_id
_entity_poly.type
_entity_poly.pdbx_seq_one_letter_code
_entity_poly.pdbx_strand_id
1 'polypeptide(L)'
;MVDAQKTRRIGDRLIGYFISPVLWKQIGPGLSAGRVQSVALKWICEREEEIRNFKIEIYYNILLHGTDQKGIVGIFSRTGDRIFSKEKLIKSYKMFKKKRNFVSPKKRNSRKTFSSASVSNC
;
A
#
# COMPACT_ATOMS: atom_id res chain seq x y z
N MET A 1 -2.45 35.55 -19.15
CA MET A 1 -1.66 34.76 -18.17
C MET A 1 -1.65 35.40 -16.78
N VAL A 2 -1.60 36.74 -16.66
CA VAL A 2 -1.58 37.45 -15.38
C VAL A 2 -2.90 37.35 -14.61
N ASP A 3 -4.05 37.45 -15.28
CA ASP A 3 -5.34 37.52 -14.56
C ASP A 3 -5.77 36.19 -13.95
N ALA A 4 -5.42 35.06 -14.55
CA ALA A 4 -5.64 33.75 -13.95
C ALA A 4 -4.90 33.59 -12.60
N GLN A 5 -3.67 34.12 -12.50
CA GLN A 5 -2.89 34.10 -11.27
C GLN A 5 -3.44 35.06 -10.22
N LYS A 6 -3.94 36.24 -10.64
CA LYS A 6 -4.64 37.17 -9.74
C LYS A 6 -5.91 36.51 -9.17
N THR A 7 -6.73 35.88 -10.02
CA THR A 7 -7.95 35.18 -9.59
C THR A 7 -7.63 34.06 -8.60
N ARG A 8 -6.58 33.26 -8.86
CA ARG A 8 -6.14 32.22 -7.93
C ARG A 8 -5.77 32.81 -6.56
N ARG A 9 -4.98 33.89 -6.55
CA ARG A 9 -4.52 34.55 -5.33
C ARG A 9 -5.67 35.17 -4.53
N ILE A 10 -6.65 35.73 -5.22
CA ILE A 10 -7.87 36.26 -4.60
C ILE A 10 -8.70 35.11 -4.02
N GLY A 11 -8.92 34.04 -4.79
CA GLY A 11 -9.68 32.87 -4.34
C GLY A 11 -9.07 32.19 -3.12
N ASP A 12 -7.76 31.97 -3.11
CA ASP A 12 -7.09 31.33 -1.96
C ASP A 12 -7.16 32.22 -0.69
N ARG A 13 -7.16 33.56 -0.82
CA ARG A 13 -7.37 34.49 0.32
C ARG A 13 -8.79 34.49 0.84
N LEU A 14 -9.79 34.53 -0.04
CA LEU A 14 -11.20 34.50 0.36
C LEU A 14 -11.50 33.24 1.18
N ILE A 15 -11.07 32.08 0.69
CA ILE A 15 -11.23 30.79 1.36
C ILE A 15 -10.57 30.82 2.75
N GLY A 16 -9.35 31.34 2.84
CA GLY A 16 -8.64 31.52 4.10
C GLY A 16 -9.41 32.38 5.10
N TYR A 17 -9.90 33.56 4.69
CA TYR A 17 -10.62 34.48 5.57
C TYR A 17 -12.00 33.98 6.01
N PHE A 18 -12.73 33.24 5.17
CA PHE A 18 -14.04 32.72 5.56
C PHE A 18 -13.96 31.46 6.43
N ILE A 19 -13.01 30.56 6.15
CA ILE A 19 -12.96 29.26 6.82
C ILE A 19 -12.15 29.30 8.12
N SER A 20 -11.11 30.13 8.22
CA SER A 20 -10.27 30.18 9.43
C SER A 20 -11.05 30.58 10.70
N PRO A 21 -11.96 31.57 10.69
CA PRO A 21 -12.77 31.90 11.87
C PRO A 21 -13.72 30.77 12.29
N VAL A 22 -14.21 29.97 11.34
CA VAL A 22 -15.05 28.80 11.63
C VAL A 22 -14.23 27.71 12.30
N LEU A 23 -13.03 27.44 11.79
CA LEU A 23 -12.11 26.47 12.38
C LEU A 23 -11.68 26.84 13.80
N TRP A 24 -11.48 28.13 14.08
CA TRP A 24 -11.13 28.58 15.43
C TRP A 24 -12.24 28.35 16.45
N LYS A 25 -13.51 28.50 16.02
CA LYS A 25 -14.67 28.22 16.88
C LYS A 25 -14.88 26.73 17.11
N GLN A 26 -14.57 25.88 16.14
CA GLN A 26 -14.87 24.45 16.20
C GLN A 26 -13.73 23.57 16.72
N ILE A 27 -12.47 23.95 16.48
CA ILE A 27 -11.31 23.10 16.76
C ILE A 27 -10.30 23.83 17.65
N GLY A 28 -9.87 25.03 17.25
CA GLY A 28 -8.91 25.81 18.05
C GLY A 28 -8.24 26.95 17.28
N PRO A 29 -7.71 27.97 18.00
CA PRO A 29 -7.09 29.14 17.39
C PRO A 29 -5.80 28.77 16.63
N GLY A 30 -5.50 29.49 15.55
CA GLY A 30 -4.26 29.31 14.76
C GLY A 30 -4.37 28.29 13.61
N LEU A 31 -5.52 27.63 13.45
CA LEU A 31 -5.77 26.76 12.31
C LEU A 31 -6.09 27.59 11.05
N SER A 32 -5.50 27.19 9.93
CA SER A 32 -5.79 27.75 8.61
C SER A 32 -6.27 26.64 7.68
N ALA A 33 -7.27 26.98 6.86
CA ALA A 33 -7.71 26.11 5.78
C ALA A 33 -7.33 26.75 4.44
N GLY A 34 -6.52 26.02 3.68
CA GLY A 34 -6.24 26.32 2.29
C GLY A 34 -6.98 25.35 1.37
N ARG A 35 -7.46 25.87 0.23
CA ARG A 35 -8.17 25.09 -0.80
C ARG A 35 -7.46 23.78 -1.17
N VAL A 36 -6.13 23.81 -1.26
CA VAL A 36 -5.30 22.64 -1.62
C VAL A 36 -4.90 21.82 -0.40
N GLN A 37 -4.63 22.47 0.75
CA GLN A 37 -4.19 21.80 1.98
C GLN A 37 -5.27 20.84 2.50
N SER A 38 -6.54 21.22 2.45
CA SER A 38 -7.65 20.38 2.91
C SER A 38 -7.83 19.11 2.08
N VAL A 39 -7.62 19.17 0.76
CA VAL A 39 -7.70 17.98 -0.13
C VAL A 39 -6.51 17.06 0.09
N ALA A 40 -5.30 17.61 0.22
CA ALA A 40 -4.11 16.82 0.53
C ALA A 40 -4.24 16.10 1.88
N LEU A 41 -4.73 16.79 2.91
CA LEU A 41 -4.99 16.20 4.22
C LEU A 41 -6.02 15.07 4.13
N LYS A 42 -7.10 15.26 3.37
CA LYS A 42 -8.11 14.22 3.13
C LYS A 42 -7.50 12.95 2.54
N TRP A 43 -6.64 13.06 1.52
CA TRP A 43 -5.97 11.89 0.95
C TRP A 43 -5.08 11.15 1.94
N ILE A 44 -4.36 11.89 2.79
CA ILE A 44 -3.53 11.28 3.83
C ILE A 44 -4.43 10.53 4.83
N CYS A 45 -5.52 11.14 5.29
CA CYS A 45 -6.48 10.50 6.20
C CYS A 45 -7.11 9.25 5.58
N GLU A 46 -7.52 9.30 4.31
CA GLU A 46 -8.08 8.13 3.59
C GLU A 46 -7.07 6.99 3.49
N ARG A 47 -5.80 7.28 3.15
CA ARG A 47 -4.73 6.26 3.12
C ARG A 47 -4.48 5.65 4.50
N GLU A 48 -4.47 6.49 5.54
CA GLU A 48 -4.28 6.03 6.92
C GLU A 48 -5.45 5.14 7.38
N GLU A 49 -6.68 5.47 6.99
CA GLU A 49 -7.87 4.66 7.25
C GLU A 49 -7.82 3.32 6.49
N GLU A 50 -7.39 3.31 5.23
CA GLU A 50 -7.14 2.08 4.47
C GLU A 50 -6.10 1.18 5.15
N ILE A 51 -5.01 1.78 5.67
CA ILE A 51 -3.98 1.06 6.41
C ILE A 51 -4.56 0.47 7.71
N ARG A 52 -5.35 1.24 8.46
CA ARG A 52 -5.98 0.76 9.71
C ARG A 52 -7.00 -0.35 9.46
N ASN A 53 -7.74 -0.26 8.36
CA ASN A 53 -8.75 -1.24 7.97
C ASN A 53 -8.15 -2.44 7.20
N PHE A 54 -6.83 -2.47 6.97
CA PHE A 54 -6.18 -3.55 6.25
C PHE A 54 -6.24 -4.87 7.03
N LYS A 55 -7.06 -5.82 6.54
CA LYS A 55 -7.14 -7.18 7.08
C LYS A 55 -6.04 -8.05 6.47
N ILE A 56 -5.19 -8.59 7.32
CA ILE A 56 -4.09 -9.45 6.91
C ILE A 56 -4.64 -10.82 6.51
N GLU A 57 -4.50 -11.16 5.22
CA GLU A 57 -4.83 -12.49 4.72
C GLU A 57 -3.56 -13.34 4.55
N ILE A 58 -3.59 -14.55 5.14
CA ILE A 58 -2.51 -15.52 4.98
C ILE A 58 -2.72 -16.24 3.65
N TYR A 59 -1.75 -16.10 2.74
CA TYR A 59 -1.70 -16.86 1.51
C TYR A 59 -0.40 -17.64 1.40
N TYR A 60 -0.45 -18.73 0.65
CA TYR A 60 0.70 -19.57 0.39
C TYR A 60 1.05 -19.53 -1.09
N ASN A 61 2.35 -19.38 -1.38
CA ASN A 61 2.91 -19.50 -2.72
C ASN A 61 3.68 -20.81 -2.82
N ILE A 62 3.47 -21.53 -3.93
CA ILE A 62 4.27 -22.70 -4.28
C ILE A 62 5.30 -22.25 -5.31
N LEU A 63 6.58 -22.41 -4.98
CA LEU A 63 7.69 -22.13 -5.88
C LEU A 63 8.26 -23.47 -6.36
N LEU A 64 8.37 -23.64 -7.67
CA LEU A 64 9.01 -24.79 -8.27
C LEU A 64 10.42 -24.38 -8.70
N HIS A 65 11.41 -25.10 -8.19
CA HIS A 65 12.79 -25.03 -8.65
C HIS A 65 13.01 -26.16 -9.64
N GLY A 66 13.26 -25.82 -10.90
CA GLY A 66 13.62 -26.77 -11.94
C GLY A 66 15.05 -26.51 -12.41
N THR A 67 15.88 -27.54 -12.44
CA THR A 67 17.17 -27.51 -13.13
C THR A 67 17.01 -28.17 -14.48
N ASP A 68 17.30 -27.44 -15.56
CA ASP A 68 17.47 -28.07 -16.87
C ASP A 68 18.81 -28.83 -16.94
N GLN A 69 18.97 -29.77 -17.87
CA GLN A 69 20.18 -30.58 -18.05
C GLN A 69 21.44 -29.73 -18.33
N LYS A 70 21.25 -28.46 -18.75
CA LYS A 70 22.30 -27.46 -19.00
C LYS A 70 22.60 -26.55 -17.80
N GLY A 71 22.06 -26.84 -16.61
CA GLY A 71 22.33 -26.09 -15.38
C GLY A 71 21.51 -24.80 -15.22
N ILE A 72 20.50 -24.56 -16.05
CA ILE A 72 19.63 -23.39 -15.92
C ILE A 72 18.64 -23.66 -14.78
N VAL A 73 18.75 -22.87 -13.71
CA VAL A 73 17.82 -22.91 -12.57
C VAL A 73 16.67 -21.95 -12.83
N GLY A 74 15.53 -22.47 -13.26
CA GLY A 74 14.30 -21.71 -13.41
C GLY A 74 13.50 -21.69 -12.10
N ILE A 75 13.09 -20.51 -11.63
CA ILE A 75 12.08 -20.36 -10.58
C ILE A 75 10.73 -20.22 -11.29
N PHE A 76 9.91 -21.27 -11.25
CA PHE A 76 8.58 -21.23 -11.83
C PHE A 76 7.56 -20.98 -10.72
N SER A 77 6.94 -19.79 -10.75
CA SER A 77 5.69 -19.54 -10.02
C SER A 77 4.53 -19.63 -10.99
N ARG A 78 3.48 -20.38 -10.63
CA ARG A 78 2.22 -20.30 -11.36
C ARG A 78 1.61 -18.92 -11.07
N THR A 79 1.72 -18.03 -12.04
CA THR A 79 1.16 -16.67 -11.96
C THR A 79 -0.35 -16.77 -11.76
N GLY A 80 -0.84 -16.41 -10.57
CA GLY A 80 -2.27 -16.18 -10.32
C GLY A 80 -2.84 -16.80 -9.05
N ASP A 81 -2.37 -17.98 -8.62
CA ASP A 81 -3.10 -18.73 -7.59
C ASP A 81 -2.49 -18.54 -6.20
N ARG A 82 -2.83 -17.42 -5.55
CA ARG A 82 -2.63 -17.29 -4.09
C ARG A 82 -3.56 -18.30 -3.40
N ILE A 83 -2.99 -19.27 -2.68
CA ILE A 83 -3.80 -20.28 -1.98
C ILE A 83 -4.12 -19.76 -0.57
N PHE A 84 -5.41 -19.51 -0.31
CA PHE A 84 -5.90 -18.96 0.98
C PHE A 84 -6.24 -20.03 2.02
N SER A 85 -6.30 -21.32 1.65
CA SER A 85 -6.67 -22.41 2.56
C SER A 85 -5.57 -23.48 2.67
N LYS A 86 -5.28 -23.89 3.92
CA LYS A 86 -4.36 -24.99 4.22
C LYS A 86 -4.80 -26.30 3.55
N GLU A 87 -6.10 -26.55 3.41
CA GLU A 87 -6.62 -27.77 2.78
C GLU A 87 -6.29 -27.83 1.29
N LYS A 88 -6.48 -26.70 0.57
CA LYS A 88 -6.10 -26.56 -0.84
C LYS A 88 -4.59 -26.71 -1.03
N LEU A 89 -3.79 -26.21 -0.08
CA LEU A 89 -2.34 -26.40 -0.08
C LEU A 89 -1.95 -27.87 0.08
N ILE A 90 -2.56 -28.59 1.03
CA ILE A 90 -2.25 -30.00 1.26
C ILE A 90 -2.66 -30.85 0.04
N LYS A 91 -3.81 -30.55 -0.58
CA LYS A 91 -4.27 -31.23 -1.81
C LYS A 91 -3.30 -31.00 -2.97
N SER A 92 -2.88 -29.75 -3.20
CA SER A 92 -1.92 -29.42 -4.25
C SER A 92 -0.54 -30.05 -3.96
N TYR A 93 -0.06 -29.99 -2.72
CA TYR A 93 1.18 -30.63 -2.30
C TYR A 93 1.17 -32.16 -2.53
N LYS A 94 0.07 -32.85 -2.18
CA LYS A 94 -0.10 -34.28 -2.46
C LYS A 94 -0.08 -34.59 -3.96
N MET A 95 -0.67 -33.72 -4.79
CA MET A 95 -0.66 -33.87 -6.25
C MET A 95 0.73 -33.71 -6.85
N PHE A 96 1.54 -32.78 -6.32
CA PHE A 96 2.93 -32.56 -6.74
C PHE A 96 3.89 -33.66 -6.25
N LYS A 97 3.75 -34.13 -5.00
CA LYS A 97 4.59 -35.20 -4.43
C LYS A 97 4.47 -36.51 -5.20
N LYS A 98 3.31 -36.76 -5.84
CA LYS A 98 3.07 -37.93 -6.68
C LYS A 98 3.78 -37.87 -8.05
N LYS A 99 4.33 -36.71 -8.46
CA LYS A 99 4.91 -36.51 -9.81
C LYS A 99 6.44 -36.39 -9.90
N ARG A 100 7.17 -36.01 -8.85
CA ARG A 100 8.64 -36.21 -8.64
C ARG A 100 9.11 -35.34 -7.45
N ASN A 101 10.20 -35.77 -6.81
CA ASN A 101 10.83 -35.15 -5.65
C ASN A 101 11.11 -33.65 -5.83
N PHE A 102 10.62 -32.77 -4.95
CA PHE A 102 11.33 -31.52 -4.61
C PHE A 102 10.90 -30.89 -3.26
N VAL A 103 11.81 -30.02 -2.81
CA VAL A 103 12.10 -29.45 -1.47
C VAL A 103 11.02 -28.50 -0.90
N SER A 104 11.04 -28.39 0.43
CA SER A 104 10.08 -27.77 1.36
C SER A 104 9.72 -26.29 1.15
N PRO A 105 8.51 -25.86 1.59
CA PRO A 105 8.06 -24.48 1.46
C PRO A 105 8.75 -23.54 2.46
N LYS A 106 9.36 -22.46 1.95
CA LYS A 106 9.93 -21.37 2.77
C LYS A 106 8.85 -20.32 3.06
N LYS A 107 8.54 -20.10 4.34
CA LYS A 107 7.59 -19.06 4.79
C LYS A 107 8.17 -17.67 4.52
N ARG A 108 7.65 -16.96 3.52
CA ARG A 108 7.95 -15.54 3.31
C ARG A 108 6.87 -14.72 4.00
N ASN A 109 7.19 -14.19 5.18
CA ASN A 109 6.41 -13.11 5.77
C ASN A 109 6.70 -11.84 4.96
N SER A 110 5.78 -11.41 4.10
CA SER A 110 5.89 -10.09 3.49
C SER A 110 5.44 -9.04 4.49
N ARG A 111 6.34 -8.61 5.37
CA ARG A 111 6.28 -7.22 5.84
C ARG A 111 6.72 -6.38 4.65
N LYS A 112 5.78 -5.75 3.94
CA LYS A 112 6.13 -4.46 3.32
C LYS A 112 6.10 -3.46 4.45
N THR A 113 7.20 -3.38 5.21
CA THR A 113 7.49 -2.12 5.89
C THR A 113 7.63 -1.13 4.75
N PHE A 114 6.69 -0.20 4.61
CA PHE A 114 7.14 1.11 4.15
C PHE A 114 8.17 1.51 5.19
N SER A 115 9.45 1.39 4.81
CA SER A 115 10.47 2.13 5.51
C SER A 115 9.93 3.55 5.52
N SER A 116 9.59 4.06 6.69
CA SER A 116 9.74 5.49 6.90
C SER A 116 11.15 5.77 6.42
N ALA A 117 11.28 6.40 5.25
CA ALA A 117 12.50 7.11 4.97
C ALA A 117 12.68 7.97 6.22
N SER A 118 13.74 7.69 6.97
CA SER A 118 14.22 8.59 8.00
C SER A 118 14.29 9.95 7.32
N VAL A 119 13.31 10.80 7.61
CA VAL A 119 13.42 12.22 7.36
C VAL A 119 14.50 12.65 8.35
N SER A 120 15.75 12.49 7.92
CA SER A 120 16.87 13.17 8.52
C SER A 120 16.54 14.64 8.42
N ASN A 121 16.29 15.25 9.57
CA ASN A 121 16.20 16.69 9.74
C ASN A 121 17.30 17.37 8.90
N CYS A 122 16.88 18.18 7.95
CA CYS A 122 17.65 19.30 7.42
C CYS A 122 16.86 20.56 7.77
#